data_AF-A0A098G2U1-F1
#
_entry.id   AF-A0A098G2U1-F1
#
_cell.length_a   1.000
_cell.length_b   1.000
_cell.length_c   1.000
_cell.angle_alpha   90.00
_cell.angle_beta   90.00
_cell.angle_gamma   90.00
#
_symmetry.space_group_name_H-M   'P 1'
#
loop_
_entity.id
_entity.type
_entity.pdbx_description
1 polymer ?
#
loop_
_entity_poly.entity_id
_entity_poly.type
_entity_poly.pdbx_seq_one_letter_code
_entity_poly.pdbx_strand_id
1 'polypeptide(L)' 'MVVAESNHLVAYNMFGKLKKPLYSIKRNWSPTATLYSSIIEAKFINNTLYVKYLEGKNFEEKSEVISLANI' A
#
# COMPACT_ATOMS: atom_id res chain seq x y z
N MET A 1 -9.16 1.77 0.91
CA MET A 1 -8.66 0.43 0.53
C MET A 1 -7.21 0.58 0.13
N VAL A 2 -6.32 -0.33 0.54
CA VAL A 2 -4.92 -0.34 0.09
C VAL A 2 -4.69 -1.63 -0.67
N VAL A 3 -4.06 -1.53 -1.84
CA VAL A 3 -3.78 -2.66 -2.72
C VAL A 3 -2.37 -2.56 -3.30
N ALA A 4 -1.80 -3.72 -3.64
CA ALA A 4 -0.58 -3.80 -4.42
C ALA A 4 -0.97 -4.00 -5.89
N GLU A 5 -0.58 -3.07 -6.75
CA GLU A 5 -0.86 -3.10 -8.19
C GLU A 5 0.43 -3.03 -8.98
N SER A 6 0.70 -4.05 -9.80
CA SER A 6 1.97 -4.18 -10.53
C SER A 6 3.19 -4.06 -9.60
N ASN A 7 3.84 -2.90 -9.54
CA ASN A 7 4.94 -2.57 -8.65
C ASN A 7 4.66 -1.34 -7.78
N HIS A 8 3.39 -1.04 -7.50
CA HIS A 8 2.98 0.10 -6.68
C HIS A 8 2.13 -0.34 -5.49
N LEU A 9 2.34 0.34 -4.37
CA LEU A 9 1.40 0.38 -3.25
C LEU A 9 0.43 1.53 -3.49
N VAL A 10 -0.85 1.20 -3.58
CA VAL A 10 -1.88 2.14 -4.00
C VAL A 10 -2.96 2.22 -2.92
N ALA A 11 -3.24 3.43 -2.44
CA ALA A 11 -4.34 3.69 -1.51
C ALA A 11 -5.48 4.38 -2.25
N TYR A 12 -6.68 3.83 -2.13
CA TYR A 12 -7.93 4.35 -2.67
C TYR A 12 -8.84 4.89 -1.58
N ASN A 13 -9.53 5.98 -1.87
CA ASN A 13 -10.68 6.43 -1.10
C ASN A 13 -11.82 5.40 -1.27
N MET A 14 -12.43 4.96 -0.16
CA MET A 14 -13.56 4.01 -0.20
C MET A 14 -14.91 4.71 -0.41
N PHE A 15 -14.96 6.04 -0.37
CA PHE A 15 -16.21 6.82 -0.29
C PHE A 15 -16.42 7.85 -1.40
N GLY A 16 -15.76 7.73 -2.55
CA GLY A 16 -15.97 8.66 -3.67
C GLY A 16 -16.04 7.94 -5.01
N LYS A 17 -16.94 8.40 -5.89
CA LYS A 17 -17.09 7.97 -7.30
C LYS A 17 -15.82 8.12 -8.18
N LEU A 18 -14.65 8.34 -7.59
CA LEU A 18 -13.40 8.60 -8.27
C LEU A 18 -12.54 7.35 -8.24
N LYS A 19 -12.34 6.75 -9.43
CA LYS A 19 -11.36 5.68 -9.70
C LYS A 19 -9.89 6.14 -9.53
N LYS A 20 -9.63 7.29 -8.90
CA LYS A 20 -8.29 7.86 -8.76
C LYS A 20 -7.69 7.47 -7.42
N PRO A 21 -6.44 7.00 -7.39
CA PRO A 21 -5.76 6.69 -6.14
C PRO A 21 -5.50 7.97 -5.34
N LEU A 22 -5.68 7.91 -4.02
CA LEU A 22 -5.24 8.95 -3.07
C LEU A 22 -3.72 8.96 -2.95
N TYR A 23 -3.08 7.82 -3.14
CA TYR A 23 -1.64 7.68 -3.00
C TYR A 23 -1.19 6.51 -3.86
N SER A 24 -0.05 6.67 -4.53
CA SER A 24 0.61 5.61 -5.29
C SER A 24 2.11 5.78 -5.18
N ILE A 25 2.79 4.72 -4.75
CA ILE A 25 4.24 4.73 -4.63
C ILE A 25 4.82 3.41 -5.14
N LYS A 26 5.98 3.48 -5.82
CA LYS A 26 6.68 2.28 -6.28
C LYS A 26 7.20 1.45 -5.10
N ARG A 27 7.04 0.14 -5.21
CA ARG A 27 7.55 -0.87 -4.29
C ARG A 27 8.16 -2.01 -5.07
N ASN A 28 9.22 -2.58 -4.51
CA ASN A 28 9.90 -3.74 -5.06
C ASN A 28 9.28 -5.01 -4.47
N TRP A 29 8.02 -5.29 -4.79
CA TRP A 29 7.28 -6.43 -4.24
C TRP A 29 8.06 -7.73 -4.34
N SER A 30 7.84 -8.64 -3.38
CA SER A 30 8.44 -9.95 -3.47
C SER A 30 8.05 -10.62 -4.80
N PRO A 31 9.03 -11.13 -5.58
CA PRO A 31 8.77 -11.68 -6.91
C PRO A 31 8.00 -13.00 -6.88
N THR A 32 7.84 -13.58 -5.70
CA THR A 32 7.17 -14.87 -5.48
C THR A 32 5.95 -14.75 -4.56
N ALA A 33 5.77 -13.61 -3.89
CA ALA A 33 4.49 -13.30 -3.25
C ALA A 33 3.46 -12.94 -4.33
N THR A 34 2.23 -13.42 -4.19
CA THR A 34 1.14 -12.85 -4.99
C THR A 34 0.95 -11.39 -4.59
N LEU A 35 0.63 -10.50 -5.54
CA LEU A 35 0.46 -9.07 -5.24
C LEU A 35 -0.57 -8.85 -4.12
N TYR A 36 -1.69 -9.57 -4.17
CA TYR A 36 -2.72 -9.49 -3.12
C TYR A 36 -2.24 -9.92 -1.73
N SER A 37 -1.24 -10.79 -1.64
CA SER A 37 -0.63 -11.21 -0.36
C SER A 37 0.59 -10.39 0.02
N SER A 38 1.00 -9.42 -0.79
CA SER A 38 2.17 -8.59 -0.50
C SER A 38 1.88 -7.58 0.61
N ILE A 39 0.62 -7.21 0.81
CA ILE A 39 0.18 -6.36 1.93
C ILE A 39 -0.30 -7.28 3.05
N ILE A 40 0.36 -7.18 4.21
CA ILE A 40 0.01 -7.94 5.42
C ILE A 40 -1.10 -7.22 6.17
N GLU A 41 -0.95 -5.91 6.34
CA GLU A 41 -1.87 -5.09 7.13
C GLU A 41 -1.87 -3.65 6.62
N ALA A 42 -3.05 -3.02 6.60
CA ALA A 42 -3.20 -1.59 6.33
C ALA A 42 -4.27 -0.97 7.23
N LYS A 43 -3.94 0.14 7.89
CA LYS A 43 -4.82 0.87 8.81
C LYS A 43 -4.80 2.36 8.49
N PHE A 44 -5.99 2.95 8.39
CA PHE A 44 -6.16 4.40 8.24
C PHE A 44 -6.57 5.01 9.58
N ILE A 45 -5.76 5.95 10.08
CA ILE A 45 -6.03 6.68 11.33
C ILE A 45 -5.70 8.15 11.07
N ASN A 46 -6.69 9.05 11.21
CA ASN A 46 -6.49 10.51 11.11
C ASN A 46 -5.62 10.95 9.91
N ASN A 47 -6.04 10.63 8.68
CA ASN A 47 -5.30 10.92 7.44
C ASN A 47 -3.88 10.32 7.39
N THR A 48 -3.58 9.33 8.22
CA THR A 48 -2.31 8.62 8.21
C THR A 48 -2.57 7.17 7.85
N LEU A 49 -1.84 6.66 6.87
CA LEU A 49 -1.83 5.26 6.49
C LEU A 49 -0.65 4.56 7.17
N TYR A 50 -0.98 3.58 8.01
CA TYR A 50 -0.03 2.63 8.56
C TYR A 50 -0.11 1.37 7.71
N VAL A 51 1.01 0.95 7.12
CA VAL A 51 1.03 -0.20 6.23
C VAL A 51 2.20 -1.12 6.52
N LYS A 52 1.92 -2.41 6.47
CA LYS A 52 2.86 -3.49 6.68
C LYS A 52 2.82 -4.42 5.47
N TYR A 53 3.97 -4.71 4.88
CA TYR A 53 4.05 -5.42 3.60
C TYR A 53 5.36 -6.20 3.43
N LEU A 54 5.40 -7.09 2.43
CA LEU A 54 6.58 -7.89 2.07
C LEU A 54 7.28 -7.31 0.84
N GLU A 55 8.60 -7.14 0.92
CA GLU A 55 9.41 -6.56 -0.15
C GLU A 55 10.64 -7.42 -0.47
N GLY A 56 11.05 -7.42 -1.75
CA GLY A 56 12.26 -8.05 -2.23
C GLY A 56 12.22 -9.58 -2.27
N LYS A 57 13.32 -10.16 -2.79
CA LYS A 57 13.47 -11.63 -2.97
C LYS A 57 13.41 -12.42 -1.67
N ASN A 58 13.78 -11.79 -0.56
CA ASN A 58 13.87 -12.42 0.76
C ASN A 58 12.58 -12.27 1.57
N PHE A 59 11.51 -11.71 0.98
CA PHE A 59 10.26 -11.43 1.69
C PHE A 59 10.48 -10.62 2.96
N GLU A 60 11.28 -9.56 2.86
CA GLU A 60 11.52 -8.70 4.02
C GLU A 60 10.23 -7.99 4.39
N GLU A 61 9.84 -8.15 5.65
CA GLU A 61 8.74 -7.41 6.22
C GLU A 61 9.15 -5.96 6.44
N LYS A 62 8.39 -5.04 5.83
CA LYS A 62 8.53 -3.60 6.00
C LYS A 62 7.28 -3.04 6.65
N SER A 63 7.46 -2.00 7.45
CA SER A 63 6.37 -1.24 8.08
C SER A 63 6.63 0.24 7.86
N GLU A 64 5.59 0.96 7.46
CA GLU A 64 5.70 2.37 7.10
C GLU A 64 4.48 3.16 7.57
N VAL A 65 4.72 4.45 7.81
CA VAL A 65 3.70 5.44 8.19
C VAL A 65 3.70 6.54 7.14
N ILE A 66 2.57 6.71 6.46
CA ILE A 66 2.43 7.63 5.33
C ILE A 66 1.37 8.67 5.70
N SER A 67 1.77 9.94 5.79
CA SER A 67 0.83 11.05 5.93
C SER A 67 0.13 11.32 4.60
N LEU A 68 -1.19 11.29 4.61
CA LEU A 68 -2.05 11.61 3.47
C LEU A 68 -2.61 13.04 3.56
N ALA A 69 -2.22 13.83 4.57
CA ALA A 69 -2.75 15.16 4.82
C ALA A 69 -2.40 16.20 3.74
N ASN A 70 -1.44 15.89 2.86
CA ASN A 70 -0.95 16.77 1.80
C ASN A 70 -1.33 16.29 0.39
N ILE A 71 -2.30 15.37 0.27
CA ILE A 71 -2.71 14.78 -1.02
C ILE A 71 -4.17 15.09 -1.35
#